data_AF-A0A420DVG9-F1
#
_entry.id   AF-A0A420DVG9-F1
#
_cell.length_a   1.000
_cell.length_b   1.000
_cell.length_c   1.000
_cell.angle_alpha   90.00
_cell.angle_beta   90.00
_cell.angle_gamma   90.00
#
_symmetry.space_group_name_H-M   'P 1'
#
loop_
_entity.id
_entity.type
_entity.pdbx_description
1 polymer ?
#
loop_
_entity_poly.entity_id
_entity_poly.type
_entity_poly.pdbx_seq_one_letter_code
_entity_poly.pdbx_strand_id
1 'polypeptide(L)'
;MRNLKQLMLFVMIGSLITLTSCSSDDDNGGDNGGGNGNEFLTAKIDGADFAASQSPAVIVGAQSTNGILAVQGGDNNGNTINFAIQNYNGVGTYTTGDNLTNANLIQYLQISPVAGWASNLATAALGTLNPGTIEITSDDGTTVEGTFSFDGYNADDMTTKVVTQGSFKAIFD
;
A
#
# COMPACT_ATOMS: atom_id res chain seq x y z
N MET A 1 47.48 -13.47 35.17
CA MET A 1 46.43 -12.45 34.98
C MET A 1 46.00 -12.34 33.50
N ARG A 2 45.51 -13.44 32.89
CA ARG A 2 44.91 -13.43 31.54
C ARG A 2 43.50 -14.05 31.49
N ASN A 3 43.03 -14.63 32.60
CA ASN A 3 41.74 -15.33 32.66
C ASN A 3 40.63 -14.54 33.38
N LEU A 4 40.89 -13.29 33.78
CA LEU A 4 39.88 -12.43 34.43
C LEU A 4 39.11 -11.56 33.41
N LYS A 5 39.58 -11.47 32.16
CA LYS A 5 38.90 -10.71 31.09
C LYS A 5 37.87 -11.54 30.31
N GLN A 6 37.92 -12.87 30.41
CA GLN A 6 36.97 -13.77 29.75
C GLN A 6 35.78 -14.18 30.65
N LEU A 7 35.86 -13.93 31.96
CA LEU A 7 34.76 -14.18 32.90
C LEU A 7 33.69 -13.06 32.88
N MET A 8 34.05 -11.86 32.40
CA MET A 8 33.13 -10.71 32.31
C MET A 8 32.28 -10.70 31.03
N LEU A 9 32.59 -11.58 30.06
CA LEU A 9 31.92 -11.64 28.75
C LEU A 9 30.83 -12.74 28.67
N PHE A 10 30.76 -13.65 29.66
CA PHE A 10 29.81 -14.78 29.65
C PHE A 10 28.56 -14.59 30.52
N VAL A 11 28.35 -13.40 31.09
CA VAL A 11 27.15 -13.03 31.88
C VAL A 11 26.14 -12.18 31.06
N MET A 12 26.43 -11.95 29.78
CA MET A 12 25.57 -11.20 28.84
C MET A 12 24.84 -12.10 27.84
N ILE A 13 24.49 -13.33 28.24
CA ILE A 13 23.48 -14.15 27.57
C ILE A 13 22.39 -14.39 28.59
N GLY A 14 21.17 -13.94 28.28
CA GLY A 14 19.96 -14.37 28.98
C GLY A 14 19.25 -13.27 29.72
N SER A 15 18.62 -12.35 28.99
CA SER A 15 17.46 -11.61 29.49
C SER A 15 16.59 -11.20 28.31
N LEU A 16 15.39 -11.79 28.31
CA LEU A 16 14.23 -11.57 27.47
C LEU A 16 14.08 -10.11 26.99
N ILE A 17 13.93 -9.93 25.68
CA ILE A 17 13.19 -8.79 25.13
C ILE A 17 11.95 -9.35 24.44
N THR A 18 10.99 -9.77 25.27
CA THR A 18 9.57 -9.76 24.90
C THR A 18 8.99 -8.50 25.53
N LEU A 19 8.83 -7.46 24.73
CA LEU A 19 8.04 -6.28 25.09
C LEU A 19 6.97 -6.06 24.02
N THR A 20 5.94 -6.89 24.09
CA THR A 20 4.57 -6.44 23.84
C THR A 20 4.25 -5.34 24.85
N SER A 21 4.12 -4.10 24.37
CA SER A 21 3.52 -3.01 25.14
C SER A 21 2.43 -2.39 24.26
N CYS A 22 1.24 -2.97 24.38
CA CYS A 22 0.01 -2.22 24.28
C CYS A 22 -0.14 -1.49 25.62
N SER A 23 -0.11 -0.16 25.59
CA SER A 23 -0.60 0.65 26.69
C SER A 23 -1.14 1.96 26.13
N SER A 24 -2.46 2.05 26.07
CA SER A 24 -3.22 3.29 26.18
C SER A 24 -4.64 2.88 26.54
N ASP A 25 -4.85 2.65 27.84
CA ASP A 25 -6.16 2.75 28.49
C ASP A 25 -6.13 4.07 29.26
N ASP A 26 -7.02 5.00 28.89
CA ASP A 26 -8.11 5.48 29.75
C ASP A 26 -8.72 6.79 29.19
N ASP A 27 -9.96 6.62 28.72
CA ASP A 27 -11.16 7.44 28.93
C ASP A 27 -11.14 8.96 28.67
N ASN A 28 -11.90 9.38 27.65
CA ASN A 28 -13.21 10.03 27.89
C ASN A 28 -14.03 10.23 26.59
N GLY A 29 -15.17 9.55 26.49
CA GLY A 29 -16.40 10.08 25.86
C GLY A 29 -16.46 10.18 24.33
N GLY A 30 -17.04 9.16 23.70
CA GLY A 30 -17.48 9.23 22.30
C GLY A 30 -18.02 7.90 21.79
N ASP A 31 -19.11 7.43 22.39
CA ASP A 31 -19.84 6.28 21.88
C ASP A 31 -20.45 6.65 20.51
N ASN A 32 -19.80 6.22 19.43
CA ASN A 32 -20.35 6.17 18.08
C ASN A 32 -20.13 4.73 17.58
N GLY A 33 -21.24 4.01 17.42
CA GLY A 33 -21.29 2.56 17.37
C GLY A 33 -20.59 1.89 16.18
N GLY A 34 -19.98 0.74 16.48
CA GLY A 34 -20.09 -0.49 15.71
C GLY A 34 -19.38 -0.56 14.35
N GLY A 35 -18.11 -0.97 14.34
CA GLY A 35 -17.41 -1.53 13.18
C GLY A 35 -16.03 -2.08 13.55
N ASN A 36 -15.83 -3.39 13.41
CA ASN A 36 -14.56 -4.07 13.66
C ASN A 36 -13.53 -3.78 12.54
N GLY A 37 -12.74 -2.70 12.61
CA GLY A 37 -11.48 -2.50 11.85
C GLY A 37 -11.57 -2.64 10.32
N ASN A 38 -12.32 -1.74 9.66
CA ASN A 38 -12.92 -1.92 8.34
C ASN A 38 -12.20 -1.18 7.17
N GLU A 39 -11.12 -1.71 6.60
CA GLU A 39 -10.50 -1.20 5.35
C GLU A 39 -9.69 0.11 5.44
N PHE A 40 -8.60 0.19 4.66
CA PHE A 40 -7.78 1.39 4.51
C PHE A 40 -6.94 1.33 3.22
N LEU A 41 -6.53 2.50 2.72
CA LEU A 41 -5.45 2.64 1.74
C LEU A 41 -4.65 3.90 2.05
N THR A 42 -3.34 3.77 2.21
CA THR A 42 -2.41 4.88 2.48
C THR A 42 -1.19 4.81 1.58
N ALA A 43 -0.54 5.95 1.34
CA ALA A 43 0.72 6.05 0.61
C ALA A 43 1.43 7.38 0.88
N LYS A 44 2.61 7.56 0.31
CA LYS A 44 3.28 8.85 0.15
C LYS A 44 3.41 9.22 -1.32
N ILE A 45 2.89 10.37 -1.71
CA ILE A 45 2.94 10.93 -3.07
C ILE A 45 3.94 12.09 -3.06
N ASP A 46 5.09 11.92 -3.71
CA ASP A 46 6.24 12.83 -3.60
C ASP A 46 6.63 13.15 -2.15
N GLY A 47 6.47 12.14 -1.27
CA GLY A 47 6.73 12.27 0.17
C GLY A 47 5.58 12.84 1.01
N ALA A 48 4.54 13.42 0.39
CA ALA A 48 3.34 13.90 1.09
C ALA A 48 2.38 12.76 1.40
N ASP A 49 1.74 12.78 2.58
CA ASP A 49 0.84 11.71 3.00
C ASP A 49 -0.47 11.71 2.19
N PHE A 50 -0.87 10.52 1.78
CA PHE A 50 -2.18 10.22 1.20
C PHE A 50 -2.87 9.16 2.04
N ALA A 51 -4.16 9.35 2.30
CA ALA A 51 -5.02 8.37 2.93
C ALA A 51 -6.41 8.42 2.31
N ALA A 52 -6.97 7.25 2.01
CA ALA A 52 -8.36 7.13 1.61
C ALA A 52 -9.29 7.60 2.74
N SER A 53 -10.46 8.12 2.36
CA SER A 53 -11.44 8.61 3.31
C SER A 53 -12.01 7.47 4.13
N GLN A 54 -12.12 7.71 5.44
CA GLN A 54 -12.83 6.87 6.39
C GLN A 54 -14.13 7.53 6.89
N SER A 55 -14.41 8.77 6.46
CA SER A 55 -15.57 9.57 6.90
C SER A 55 -15.82 10.76 5.95
N PRO A 56 -17.07 11.04 5.55
CA PRO A 56 -18.32 10.41 6.01
C PRO A 56 -18.59 9.02 5.40
N ALA A 57 -17.80 8.59 4.42
CA ALA A 57 -17.87 7.27 3.81
C ALA A 57 -16.47 6.67 3.69
N VAL A 58 -16.36 5.36 3.87
CA VAL A 58 -15.15 4.60 3.51
C VAL A 58 -15.12 4.50 1.99
N ILE A 59 -14.00 4.92 1.38
CA ILE A 59 -13.81 4.86 -0.08
C ILE A 59 -12.62 3.94 -0.36
N VAL A 60 -12.72 2.71 0.11
CA VAL A 60 -11.77 1.62 -0.13
C VAL A 60 -12.59 0.40 -0.53
N GLY A 61 -12.08 -0.41 -1.46
CA GLY A 61 -12.76 -1.64 -1.85
C GLY A 61 -11.96 -2.46 -2.85
N ALA A 62 -12.28 -3.74 -2.95
CA ALA A 62 -11.67 -4.68 -3.87
C ALA A 62 -12.73 -5.48 -4.63
N GLN A 63 -12.36 -5.95 -5.81
CA GLN A 63 -13.15 -6.91 -6.59
C GLN A 63 -12.21 -7.87 -7.30
N SER A 64 -12.56 -9.16 -7.32
CA SER A 64 -11.80 -10.18 -8.05
C SER A 64 -12.75 -10.93 -8.98
N THR A 65 -12.65 -10.66 -10.28
CA THR A 65 -13.55 -11.25 -11.28
C THR A 65 -12.76 -11.68 -12.51
N ASN A 66 -12.99 -12.90 -12.99
CA ASN A 66 -12.34 -13.46 -14.18
C ASN A 66 -10.80 -13.39 -14.15
N GLY A 67 -10.20 -13.58 -12.97
CA GLY A 67 -8.74 -13.53 -12.80
C GLY A 67 -8.16 -12.11 -12.82
N ILE A 68 -9.00 -11.08 -12.63
CA ILE A 68 -8.57 -9.69 -12.48
C ILE A 68 -8.89 -9.25 -11.06
N LEU A 69 -7.87 -8.92 -10.28
CA LEU A 69 -8.02 -8.20 -9.02
C LEU A 69 -7.97 -6.71 -9.30
N ALA A 70 -8.97 -5.95 -8.85
CA ALA A 70 -8.94 -4.50 -8.83
C ALA A 70 -9.15 -3.99 -7.41
N VAL A 71 -8.37 -2.99 -7.01
CA VAL A 71 -8.45 -2.33 -5.70
C VAL A 71 -8.42 -0.83 -5.92
N GLN A 72 -9.18 -0.09 -5.12
CA GLN A 72 -9.18 1.37 -5.14
C GLN A 72 -9.25 1.96 -3.73
N GLY A 73 -8.72 3.17 -3.58
CA GLY A 73 -8.79 3.99 -2.39
C GLY A 73 -8.86 5.48 -2.76
N GLY A 74 -9.89 6.20 -2.31
CA GLY A 74 -10.11 7.62 -2.64
C GLY A 74 -10.17 8.52 -1.41
N ASP A 75 -9.60 9.72 -1.48
CA ASP A 75 -9.72 10.74 -0.44
C ASP A 75 -11.03 11.56 -0.55
N ASN A 76 -11.32 12.41 0.44
CA ASN A 76 -12.51 13.27 0.42
C ASN A 76 -12.50 14.36 -0.66
N ASN A 77 -11.35 14.58 -1.30
CA ASN A 77 -11.21 15.49 -2.42
C ASN A 77 -11.41 14.75 -3.75
N GLY A 78 -11.69 13.44 -3.75
CA GLY A 78 -11.85 12.60 -4.94
C GLY A 78 -10.54 12.14 -5.58
N ASN A 79 -9.38 12.46 -5.00
CA ASN A 79 -8.11 11.93 -5.47
C ASN A 79 -8.06 10.44 -5.14
N THR A 80 -7.60 9.62 -6.08
CA THR A 80 -7.76 8.17 -6.00
C THR A 80 -6.47 7.46 -6.37
N ILE A 81 -6.11 6.44 -5.60
CA ILE A 81 -5.16 5.41 -6.03
C ILE A 81 -5.97 4.17 -6.40
N ASN A 82 -5.69 3.59 -7.57
CA ASN A 82 -6.26 2.31 -7.97
C ASN A 82 -5.24 1.47 -8.74
N PHE A 83 -5.43 0.16 -8.69
CA PHE A 83 -4.67 -0.78 -9.48
C PHE A 83 -5.51 -1.95 -9.97
N ALA A 84 -5.05 -2.59 -11.04
CA ALA A 84 -5.60 -3.83 -11.56
C ALA A 84 -4.47 -4.82 -11.86
N ILE A 85 -4.62 -6.04 -11.36
CA ILE A 85 -3.70 -7.16 -11.56
C ILE A 85 -4.39 -8.19 -12.47
N GLN A 86 -3.83 -8.38 -13.66
CA GLN A 86 -4.25 -9.37 -14.63
C GLN A 86 -3.67 -10.74 -14.27
N ASN A 87 -4.45 -11.80 -14.54
CA ASN A 87 -4.08 -13.17 -14.17
C ASN A 87 -3.75 -13.32 -12.68
N TYR A 88 -4.50 -12.60 -11.83
CA TYR A 88 -4.36 -12.65 -10.38
C TYR A 88 -4.52 -14.08 -9.87
N ASN A 89 -3.55 -14.55 -9.09
CA ASN A 89 -3.48 -15.93 -8.60
C ASN A 89 -3.24 -16.02 -7.08
N GLY A 90 -3.50 -14.94 -6.33
CA GLY A 90 -3.40 -14.87 -4.87
C GLY A 90 -2.16 -14.11 -4.38
N VAL A 91 -1.72 -14.48 -3.16
CA VAL A 91 -0.53 -13.92 -2.50
C VAL A 91 0.69 -14.02 -3.41
N GLY A 92 1.41 -12.90 -3.53
CA GLY A 92 2.56 -12.79 -4.41
C GLY A 92 2.88 -11.36 -4.81
N THR A 93 3.93 -11.20 -5.59
CA THR A 93 4.38 -9.91 -6.11
C THR A 93 4.02 -9.78 -7.57
N TYR A 94 3.38 -8.67 -7.92
CA TYR A 94 2.95 -8.32 -9.26
C TYR A 94 3.61 -7.01 -9.67
N THR A 95 4.24 -6.99 -10.84
CA THR A 95 4.85 -5.79 -11.40
C THR A 95 3.89 -5.06 -12.31
N THR A 96 4.12 -3.76 -12.53
CA THR A 96 3.44 -2.93 -13.54
C THR A 96 4.50 -2.11 -14.29
N GLY A 97 4.27 -1.81 -15.57
CA GLY A 97 5.17 -0.92 -16.33
C GLY A 97 6.63 -1.40 -16.49
N ASP A 98 6.89 -2.69 -16.28
CA ASP A 98 8.19 -3.36 -16.49
C ASP A 98 8.35 -3.89 -17.93
N ASN A 99 7.26 -4.10 -18.66
CA ASN A 99 7.27 -4.58 -20.05
C ASN A 99 6.07 -4.03 -20.84
N LEU A 100 6.25 -3.83 -22.15
CA LEU A 100 5.20 -3.45 -23.09
C LEU A 100 4.05 -4.47 -23.23
N THR A 101 4.24 -5.71 -22.76
CA THR A 101 3.18 -6.72 -22.74
C THR A 101 2.57 -6.93 -21.35
N ASN A 102 3.08 -6.25 -20.32
CA ASN A 102 2.48 -6.34 -19.00
C ASN A 102 1.20 -5.48 -18.97
N ALA A 103 0.08 -6.15 -18.73
CA ALA A 103 -1.25 -5.53 -18.69
C ALA A 103 -1.71 -5.13 -17.28
N ASN A 104 -0.89 -5.38 -16.25
CA ASN A 104 -1.13 -4.84 -14.91
C ASN A 104 -0.92 -3.32 -14.93
N LEU A 105 -1.70 -2.60 -14.11
CA LEU A 105 -1.62 -1.16 -13.99
C LEU A 105 -1.80 -0.72 -12.54
N ILE A 106 -1.16 0.39 -12.19
CA ILE A 106 -1.41 1.15 -10.98
C ILE A 106 -1.32 2.63 -11.31
N GLN A 107 -2.17 3.46 -10.70
CA GLN A 107 -2.18 4.88 -10.96
C GLN A 107 -2.64 5.69 -9.75
N TYR A 108 -2.21 6.96 -9.75
CA TYR A 108 -2.74 8.03 -8.91
C TYR A 108 -3.49 9.02 -9.79
N LEU A 109 -4.74 9.32 -9.44
CA LEU A 109 -5.62 10.29 -10.08
C LEU A 109 -5.87 11.45 -9.14
N GLN A 110 -5.66 12.67 -9.63
CA GLN A 110 -6.02 13.91 -8.95
C GLN A 110 -7.15 14.57 -9.73
N ILE A 111 -8.15 15.14 -9.05
CA ILE A 111 -9.31 15.74 -9.74
C ILE A 111 -9.29 17.27 -9.79
N SER A 112 -8.39 17.91 -9.05
CA SER A 112 -8.23 19.37 -9.06
C SER A 112 -6.76 19.79 -8.93
N PRO A 113 -6.11 20.23 -10.04
CA PRO A 113 -6.57 20.03 -11.42
C PRO A 113 -6.69 18.54 -11.78
N VAL A 114 -7.49 18.22 -12.80
CA VAL A 114 -7.61 16.84 -13.29
C VAL A 114 -6.29 16.39 -13.91
N ALA A 115 -5.69 15.34 -13.37
CA ALA A 115 -4.44 14.76 -13.85
C ALA A 115 -4.30 13.30 -13.38
N GLY A 116 -3.55 12.50 -14.13
CA GLY A 116 -3.32 11.09 -13.81
C GLY A 116 -1.87 10.69 -14.04
N TRP A 117 -1.30 9.96 -13.09
CA TRP A 117 0.05 9.41 -13.17
C TRP A 117 -0.04 7.90 -13.03
N ALA A 118 0.30 7.18 -14.09
CA ALA A 118 0.19 5.73 -14.14
C ALA A 118 1.56 5.06 -14.27
N SER A 119 1.71 3.88 -13.67
CA SER A 119 2.75 2.93 -14.01
C SER A 119 2.16 1.86 -14.94
N ASN A 120 2.46 2.01 -16.23
CA ASN A 120 1.87 1.22 -17.32
C ASN A 120 2.84 1.10 -18.51
N LEU A 121 2.31 0.79 -19.70
CA LEU A 121 3.07 0.70 -20.95
C LEU A 121 3.94 1.92 -21.25
N ALA A 122 3.48 3.13 -20.92
CA ALA A 122 4.24 4.36 -21.12
C ALA A 122 5.51 4.39 -20.24
N THR A 123 5.40 3.92 -18.99
CA THR A 123 6.55 3.74 -18.07
C THR A 123 7.59 2.81 -18.67
N ALA A 124 7.14 1.64 -19.17
CA ALA A 124 8.02 0.68 -19.83
C ALA A 124 8.70 1.26 -21.08
N ALA A 125 7.96 2.06 -21.86
CA ALA A 125 8.48 2.68 -23.09
C ALA A 125 9.54 3.76 -22.82
N LEU A 126 9.39 4.54 -21.74
CA LEU A 126 10.37 5.54 -21.33
C LEU A 126 11.65 4.89 -20.79
N GLY A 127 11.52 3.81 -20.02
CA GLY A 127 12.65 3.04 -19.47
C GLY A 127 13.49 3.78 -18.41
N THR A 128 13.10 5.01 -18.04
CA THR A 128 13.80 5.84 -17.04
C THR A 128 13.10 5.86 -15.69
N LEU A 129 11.89 5.31 -15.60
CA LEU A 129 11.06 5.28 -14.40
C LEU A 129 11.04 3.88 -13.81
N ASN A 130 10.91 3.80 -12.49
CA ASN A 130 10.83 2.51 -11.82
C ASN A 130 9.46 1.86 -12.10
N PRO A 131 9.45 0.58 -12.53
CA PRO A 131 8.22 -0.21 -12.58
C PRO A 131 7.47 -0.20 -11.26
N GLY A 132 6.15 -0.32 -11.31
CA GLY A 132 5.36 -0.49 -10.10
C GLY A 132 5.50 -1.90 -9.54
N THR A 133 5.38 -2.00 -8.22
CA THR A 133 5.32 -3.26 -7.48
C THR A 133 4.07 -3.25 -6.62
N ILE A 134 3.27 -4.30 -6.72
CA ILE A 134 2.13 -4.58 -5.84
C ILE A 134 2.40 -5.93 -5.18
N GLU A 135 2.56 -5.95 -3.87
CA GLU A 135 2.75 -7.16 -3.10
C GLU A 135 1.47 -7.48 -2.36
N ILE A 136 0.83 -8.59 -2.72
CA ILE A 136 -0.32 -9.14 -2.00
C ILE A 136 0.22 -10.02 -0.89
N THR A 137 0.01 -9.62 0.36
CA THR A 137 0.55 -10.30 1.55
C THR A 137 -0.48 -11.23 2.19
N SER A 138 -1.77 -10.97 2.00
CA SER A 138 -2.87 -11.82 2.44
C SER A 138 -4.05 -11.71 1.49
N ASP A 139 -4.69 -12.85 1.23
CA ASP A 139 -6.00 -12.96 0.60
C ASP A 139 -6.72 -14.15 1.25
N ASP A 140 -7.78 -13.87 1.99
CA ASP A 140 -8.60 -14.89 2.67
C ASP A 140 -9.95 -15.14 1.98
N GLY A 141 -10.15 -14.59 0.78
CA GLY A 141 -11.40 -14.63 0.02
C GLY A 141 -12.48 -13.64 0.50
N THR A 142 -12.25 -12.92 1.61
CA THR A 142 -13.12 -11.83 2.09
C THR A 142 -12.38 -10.50 2.07
N THR A 143 -11.10 -10.52 2.43
CA THR A 143 -10.21 -9.37 2.53
C THR A 143 -8.94 -9.65 1.74
N VAL A 144 -8.44 -8.61 1.07
CA VAL A 144 -7.10 -8.60 0.46
C VAL A 144 -6.26 -7.50 1.09
N GLU A 145 -5.02 -7.84 1.44
CA GLU A 145 -4.05 -6.95 2.06
C GLU A 145 -2.75 -6.94 1.26
N GLY A 146 -2.05 -5.82 1.30
CA GLY A 146 -0.79 -5.71 0.60
C GLY A 146 -0.12 -4.37 0.70
N THR A 147 1.00 -4.26 -0.03
CA THR A 147 1.77 -3.03 -0.18
C THR A 147 1.95 -2.69 -1.65
N PHE A 148 2.26 -1.43 -1.93
CA PHE A 148 2.60 -1.02 -3.30
C PHE A 148 3.58 0.16 -3.34
N SER A 149 4.27 0.29 -4.47
CA SER A 149 5.08 1.46 -4.83
C SER A 149 5.20 1.56 -6.34
N PHE A 150 5.29 2.79 -6.89
CA PHE A 150 5.49 3.00 -8.31
C PHE A 150 5.95 4.42 -8.62
N ASP A 151 6.65 4.59 -9.75
CA ASP A 151 6.79 5.89 -10.40
C ASP A 151 5.69 6.05 -11.44
N GLY A 152 4.80 7.02 -11.22
CA GLY A 152 3.70 7.35 -12.12
C GLY A 152 4.13 8.39 -13.14
N TYR A 153 3.73 8.19 -14.40
CA TYR A 153 3.94 9.13 -15.50
C TYR A 153 2.62 9.70 -16.00
N ASN A 154 2.57 11.01 -16.23
CA ASN A 154 1.47 11.70 -16.89
C ASN A 154 1.86 11.96 -18.35
N ALA A 155 1.10 11.40 -19.28
CA ALA A 155 1.40 11.51 -20.70
C ALA A 155 1.01 12.86 -21.33
N ASP A 156 0.13 13.63 -20.68
CA ASP A 156 -0.37 14.90 -21.19
C ASP A 156 0.62 16.04 -20.95
N ASP A 157 1.26 16.07 -19.78
CA ASP A 157 2.19 17.13 -19.37
C ASP A 157 3.64 16.63 -19.14
N MET A 158 3.87 15.34 -19.33
CA MET A 158 5.17 14.67 -19.17
C MET A 158 5.75 14.72 -17.74
N THR A 159 4.92 15.03 -16.74
CA THR A 159 5.34 15.06 -15.34
C THR A 159 5.32 13.66 -14.71
N THR A 160 5.97 13.54 -13.56
CA THR A 160 6.07 12.29 -12.80
C THR A 160 5.65 12.48 -11.36
N LYS A 161 5.15 11.40 -10.74
CA LYS A 161 4.88 11.29 -9.30
C LYS A 161 5.53 10.04 -8.73
N VAL A 162 6.25 10.19 -7.61
CA VAL A 162 6.86 9.05 -6.91
C VAL A 162 5.92 8.62 -5.80
N VAL A 163 5.36 7.41 -5.91
CA VAL A 163 4.45 6.84 -4.90
C VAL A 163 5.15 5.75 -4.12
N THR A 164 5.29 5.94 -2.83
CA THR A 164 6.02 5.04 -1.92
C THR A 164 5.21 4.72 -0.67
N GLN A 165 5.64 3.71 0.08
CA GLN A 165 5.02 3.33 1.36
C GLN A 165 3.51 3.06 1.23
N GLY A 166 3.08 2.56 0.06
CA GLY A 166 1.71 2.18 -0.19
C GLY A 166 1.33 0.97 0.65
N SER A 167 0.20 1.02 1.33
CA SER A 167 -0.35 -0.10 2.10
C SER A 167 -1.87 -0.07 2.02
N PHE A 168 -2.48 -1.25 1.95
CA PHE A 168 -3.94 -1.35 1.89
C PHE A 168 -4.46 -2.60 2.58
N LYS A 169 -5.72 -2.49 3.01
CA LYS A 169 -6.61 -3.58 3.37
C LYS A 169 -7.96 -3.25 2.75
N ALA A 170 -8.48 -4.12 1.90
CA ALA A 170 -9.74 -3.89 1.21
C ALA A 170 -10.63 -5.14 1.33
N ILE A 171 -11.93 -4.94 1.49
CA ILE A 171 -12.92 -6.01 1.49
C ILE A 171 -13.39 -6.22 0.04
N PHE A 172 -13.63 -7.48 -0.32
CA PHE A 172 -14.23 -7.82 -1.61
C PHE A 172 -15.73 -7.47 -1.60
N ASP A 173 -16.17 -6.72 -2.62
CA ASP A 173 -17.58 -6.44 -2.91
C ASP A 173 -18.31 -7.63 -3.58
#